data_AF-A0A8W8KUB7-F1
#
_entry.id   AF-A0A8W8KUB7-F1
#
_cell.length_a   1.000
_cell.length_b   1.000
_cell.length_c   1.000
_cell.angle_alpha   90.00
_cell.angle_beta   90.00
_cell.angle_gamma   90.00
#
_symmetry.space_group_name_H-M   'P 1'
#
loop_
_entity.id
_entity.type
_entity.pdbx_description
1 polymer ?
#
loop_
_entity_poly.entity_id
_entity_poly.type
_entity_poly.pdbx_seq_one_letter_code
_entity_poly.pdbx_strand_id
1 'polypeptide(L)'
;MDVYELLPSIVMTVLFLGILPLGQKVWISADLTITSAWGLMCITFPQFVMQYQVDGEIDMQHEYFYRLFGFVLLVTSLFGVLTQNSDDPTVKITFLWSRVIATSVYILNRVYSIYNITKDPQWNDRSLYFGTYGDVLWFLGSLYHSLRCQDWGYANEAHLRIDLHLRMDTLLTFFMALMYFVFPGHVFKIQVDGKLGKLHLSLIRNVAAFLFGTCIISASATRFSSQDDKMTFLALRILVNSCIITFQLIAQFFQSPWSIYHVYFSIVTTAVWTLNAGLGYMHEVKKLNKDKVE
;
A
#
# COMPACT_ATOMS: atom_id res chain seq x y z
N MET A 1 -5.49 30.88 9.91
CA MET A 1 -6.04 29.73 9.17
C MET A 1 -7.15 30.28 8.30
N ASP A 2 -6.92 30.25 7.00
CA ASP A 2 -7.86 30.79 6.01
C ASP A 2 -9.02 29.82 5.81
N VAL A 3 -10.24 30.30 5.61
CA VAL A 3 -11.42 29.44 5.40
C VAL A 3 -11.22 28.53 4.18
N TYR A 4 -10.44 28.99 3.20
CA TYR A 4 -10.05 28.21 2.02
C TYR A 4 -9.18 26.99 2.35
N GLU A 5 -8.41 27.01 3.44
CA GLU A 5 -7.56 25.90 3.88
C GLU A 5 -8.38 24.78 4.55
N LEU A 6 -9.53 25.13 5.15
CA LEU A 6 -10.46 24.19 5.78
C LEU A 6 -11.46 23.57 4.80
N LEU A 7 -11.68 24.19 3.64
CA LEU A 7 -12.66 23.74 2.66
C LEU A 7 -12.50 22.26 2.28
N PRO A 8 -11.27 21.74 2.01
CA PRO A 8 -11.08 20.32 1.71
C PRO A 8 -11.51 19.41 2.87
N SER A 9 -11.19 19.78 4.11
CA SER A 9 -11.60 19.04 5.31
C SER A 9 -13.11 18.97 5.42
N ILE A 10 -13.80 20.10 5.26
CA ILE A 10 -15.28 20.18 5.29
C ILE A 10 -15.89 19.27 4.22
N VAL A 11 -15.39 19.34 2.98
CA VAL A 11 -15.87 18.49 1.87
C VAL A 11 -15.67 17.02 2.20
N MET A 12 -14.50 16.63 2.70
CA MET A 12 -14.24 15.24 3.11
C MET A 12 -15.16 14.80 4.25
N THR A 13 -15.43 15.65 5.24
CA THR A 13 -16.38 15.35 6.33
C THR A 13 -17.78 15.11 5.79
N VAL A 14 -18.27 15.98 4.90
CA VAL A 14 -19.61 15.85 4.31
C VAL A 14 -19.71 14.55 3.48
N LEU A 15 -18.70 14.26 2.65
CA LEU A 15 -18.65 13.01 1.88
C LEU A 15 -18.62 11.79 2.80
N PHE A 16 -17.79 11.82 3.85
CA PHE A 16 -17.70 10.75 4.83
C PHE A 16 -19.04 10.49 5.52
N LEU A 17 -19.69 11.53 6.05
CA LEU A 17 -20.99 11.43 6.72
C LEU A 17 -22.10 10.98 5.76
N GLY A 18 -21.99 11.34 4.47
CA GLY A 18 -22.94 10.89 3.44
C GLY A 18 -22.76 9.42 3.04
N ILE A 19 -21.52 8.92 2.98
CA ILE A 19 -21.20 7.56 2.52
C ILE A 19 -21.33 6.52 3.65
N LEU A 20 -20.86 6.85 4.86
CA LEU A 20 -20.84 5.93 6.00
C LEU A 20 -22.19 5.20 6.28
N PRO A 21 -23.36 5.85 6.24
CA PRO A 21 -24.64 5.18 6.51
C PRO A 21 -25.13 4.30 5.37
N LEU A 22 -24.55 4.38 4.15
CA LEU A 22 -25.00 3.64 2.96
C LEU A 22 -24.56 2.17 2.95
N GLY A 23 -23.81 1.74 3.96
CA GLY A 23 -23.43 0.35 4.18
C GLY A 23 -22.06 -0.02 3.60
N GLN A 24 -21.58 -1.20 4.00
CA GLN A 24 -20.21 -1.66 3.76
C GLN A 24 -19.84 -1.73 2.27
N LYS A 25 -20.76 -2.17 1.40
CA LYS A 25 -20.50 -2.29 -0.04
C LYS A 25 -20.22 -0.91 -0.68
N VAL A 26 -21.00 0.11 -0.30
CA VAL A 26 -20.83 1.47 -0.79
C VAL A 26 -19.55 2.07 -0.24
N TRP A 27 -19.25 1.86 1.04
CA TRP A 27 -17.98 2.27 1.65
C TRP A 27 -16.76 1.69 0.93
N ILE A 28 -16.74 0.36 0.72
CA ILE A 28 -15.65 -0.32 0.00
C ILE A 28 -15.52 0.27 -1.41
N SER A 29 -16.62 0.44 -2.15
CA SER A 29 -16.55 1.02 -3.50
C SER A 29 -15.96 2.43 -3.48
N ALA A 30 -16.36 3.28 -2.53
CA ALA A 30 -15.83 4.64 -2.40
C ALA A 30 -14.33 4.63 -2.04
N ASP A 31 -13.92 3.78 -1.09
CA ASP A 31 -12.51 3.58 -0.71
C ASP A 31 -11.68 3.19 -1.95
N LEU A 32 -12.16 2.21 -2.71
CA LEU A 32 -11.45 1.71 -3.89
C LEU A 32 -11.28 2.79 -4.95
N THR A 33 -12.32 3.56 -5.25
CA THR A 33 -12.24 4.65 -6.24
C THR A 33 -11.27 5.72 -5.80
N ILE A 34 -11.41 6.21 -4.57
CA ILE A 34 -10.62 7.35 -4.08
C ILE A 34 -9.16 6.93 -3.87
N THR A 35 -8.93 5.77 -3.29
CA THR A 35 -7.57 5.28 -3.04
C THR A 35 -6.84 4.89 -4.33
N SER A 36 -7.56 4.36 -5.34
CA SER A 36 -6.97 4.11 -6.66
C SER A 36 -6.61 5.41 -7.37
N ALA A 37 -7.51 6.40 -7.35
CA ALA A 37 -7.23 7.72 -7.92
C ALA A 37 -6.03 8.38 -7.24
N TRP A 38 -5.96 8.32 -5.90
CA TRP A 38 -4.83 8.85 -5.13
C TRP A 38 -3.52 8.14 -5.47
N GLY A 39 -3.52 6.81 -5.51
CA GLY A 39 -2.34 6.02 -5.89
C GLY A 39 -1.83 6.34 -7.29
N LEU A 40 -2.74 6.49 -8.26
CA LEU A 40 -2.40 6.90 -9.62
C LEU A 40 -1.80 8.31 -9.66
N MET A 41 -2.39 9.29 -8.95
CA MET A 41 -1.84 10.65 -8.87
C MET A 41 -0.44 10.67 -8.24
N CYS A 42 -0.20 9.86 -7.20
CA CYS A 42 1.13 9.71 -6.60
C CYS A 42 2.17 9.14 -7.58
N ILE A 43 1.74 8.28 -8.51
CA ILE A 43 2.63 7.69 -9.53
C ILE A 43 2.90 8.67 -10.67
N THR A 44 1.84 9.28 -11.23
CA THR A 44 1.93 10.09 -12.45
C THR A 44 2.38 11.52 -12.18
N PHE A 45 1.96 12.12 -11.06
CA PHE A 45 2.21 13.51 -10.72
C PHE A 45 2.77 13.70 -9.29
N PRO A 46 3.80 12.95 -8.87
CA PRO A 46 4.30 12.99 -7.49
C PRO A 46 4.73 14.39 -7.05
N GLN A 47 5.43 15.13 -7.93
CA GLN A 47 5.93 16.46 -7.61
C GLN A 47 4.78 17.43 -7.30
N PHE A 48 3.73 17.43 -8.15
CA PHE A 48 2.56 18.29 -7.96
C PHE A 48 1.83 17.97 -6.65
N VAL A 49 1.61 16.68 -6.37
CA VAL A 49 0.94 16.25 -5.14
C VAL A 49 1.77 16.61 -3.91
N MET A 50 3.09 16.41 -3.97
CA MET A 50 3.99 16.74 -2.87
C MET A 50 4.09 18.25 -2.62
N GLN A 51 4.22 19.07 -3.67
CA GLN A 51 4.26 20.54 -3.55
C GLN A 51 2.99 21.11 -2.91
N TYR A 52 1.86 20.41 -3.02
CA TYR A 52 0.65 20.82 -2.32
C TYR A 52 0.76 20.61 -0.79
N GLN A 53 1.54 19.62 -0.33
CA GLN A 53 1.61 19.17 1.06
C GLN A 53 2.94 19.49 1.77
N VAL A 54 3.95 19.97 1.05
CA VAL A 54 5.30 20.19 1.55
C VAL A 54 5.75 21.60 1.21
N ASP A 55 6.35 22.27 2.18
CA ASP A 55 7.11 23.50 1.97
C ASP A 55 8.59 23.15 1.76
N GLY A 56 9.23 23.83 0.81
CA GLY A 56 10.63 23.61 0.44
C GLY A 56 10.83 22.90 -0.90
N GLU A 57 12.09 22.67 -1.25
CA GLU A 57 12.46 22.05 -2.53
C GLU A 57 12.28 20.53 -2.49
N ILE A 58 11.48 20.02 -3.42
CA ILE A 58 11.26 18.59 -3.64
C ILE A 58 12.28 18.09 -4.65
N ASP A 59 13.09 17.12 -4.24
CA ASP A 59 14.07 16.46 -5.12
C ASP A 59 13.53 15.14 -5.74
N MET A 60 14.33 14.55 -6.62
CA MET A 60 13.98 13.31 -7.32
C MET A 60 13.82 12.09 -6.38
N GLN A 61 14.49 12.08 -5.21
CA GLN A 61 14.37 10.98 -4.25
C GLN A 61 13.03 11.04 -3.53
N HIS A 62 12.56 12.25 -3.18
CA HIS A 62 11.21 12.45 -2.66
C HIS A 62 10.16 11.93 -3.64
N GLU A 63 10.24 12.34 -4.91
CA GLU A 63 9.34 11.85 -5.94
C GLU A 63 9.39 10.33 -6.08
N TYR A 64 10.59 9.73 -6.02
CA TYR A 64 10.74 8.28 -6.12
C TYR A 64 10.00 7.55 -5.00
N PHE A 65 10.20 7.96 -3.74
CA PHE A 65 9.52 7.31 -2.62
C PHE A 65 8.01 7.55 -2.65
N TYR A 66 7.57 8.70 -3.17
CA TYR A 66 6.15 9.00 -3.33
C TYR A 66 5.48 8.16 -4.43
N ARG A 67 6.17 7.92 -5.56
CA ARG A 67 5.71 6.97 -6.60
C ARG A 67 5.65 5.55 -6.05
N LEU A 68 6.68 5.12 -5.31
CA LEU A 68 6.71 3.80 -4.69
C LEU A 68 5.54 3.61 -3.71
N PHE A 69 5.23 4.64 -2.92
CA PHE A 69 4.04 4.67 -2.08
C PHE A 69 2.76 4.48 -2.89
N GLY A 70 2.61 5.20 -4.01
CA GLY A 70 1.48 5.04 -4.93
C GLY A 70 1.34 3.62 -5.48
N PHE A 71 2.44 2.97 -5.87
CA PHE A 71 2.40 1.57 -6.32
C PHE A 71 1.93 0.61 -5.22
N VAL A 72 2.48 0.72 -4.01
CA VAL A 72 2.08 -0.15 -2.89
C VAL A 72 0.62 0.10 -2.50
N LEU A 73 0.17 1.35 -2.55
CA LEU A 73 -1.22 1.72 -2.32
C LEU A 73 -2.14 1.02 -3.33
N LEU A 74 -1.77 1.02 -4.62
CA LEU A 74 -2.54 0.36 -5.67
C LEU A 74 -2.65 -1.15 -5.49
N VAL A 75 -1.68 -1.84 -4.89
CA VAL A 75 -1.80 -3.29 -4.61
C VAL A 75 -3.08 -3.59 -3.83
N THR A 76 -3.25 -2.88 -2.71
CA THR A 76 -4.41 -3.07 -1.81
C THR A 76 -5.72 -2.66 -2.46
N SER A 77 -5.73 -1.57 -3.22
CA SER A 77 -6.93 -1.10 -3.93
C SER A 77 -7.32 -2.04 -5.08
N LEU A 78 -6.37 -2.45 -5.91
CA LEU A 78 -6.65 -3.38 -7.01
C LEU A 78 -7.12 -4.74 -6.50
N PHE A 79 -6.61 -5.21 -5.36
CA PHE A 79 -7.13 -6.40 -4.71
C PHE A 79 -8.62 -6.25 -4.40
N GLY A 80 -9.02 -5.17 -3.75
CA GLY A 80 -10.44 -4.95 -3.46
C GLY A 80 -11.29 -4.76 -4.72
N VAL A 81 -10.78 -4.13 -5.78
CA VAL A 81 -11.49 -4.01 -7.06
C VAL A 81 -11.72 -5.38 -7.71
N LEU A 82 -10.69 -6.22 -7.77
CA LEU A 82 -10.78 -7.53 -8.43
C LEU A 82 -11.57 -8.55 -7.60
N THR A 83 -11.67 -8.35 -6.29
CA THR A 83 -12.37 -9.27 -5.38
C THR A 83 -13.68 -8.70 -4.81
N GLN A 84 -14.14 -7.53 -5.28
CA GLN A 84 -15.35 -6.87 -4.78
C GLN A 84 -16.62 -7.73 -4.87
N ASN A 85 -16.66 -8.62 -5.86
CA ASN A 85 -17.77 -9.53 -6.12
C ASN A 85 -17.55 -10.92 -5.52
N SER A 86 -16.48 -11.12 -4.75
CA SER A 86 -16.27 -12.38 -4.04
C SER A 86 -17.42 -12.61 -3.05
N ASP A 87 -17.94 -13.83 -3.06
CA ASP A 87 -18.93 -14.30 -2.09
C ASP A 87 -18.30 -14.66 -0.75
N ASP A 88 -16.96 -14.71 -0.67
CA ASP A 88 -16.23 -15.01 0.55
C ASP A 88 -16.23 -13.79 1.50
N PRO A 89 -16.89 -13.87 2.67
CA PRO A 89 -16.88 -12.78 3.65
C PRO A 89 -15.46 -12.48 4.18
N THR A 90 -14.57 -13.48 4.21
CA THR A 90 -13.17 -13.36 4.65
C THR A 90 -12.41 -12.33 3.83
N VAL A 91 -12.69 -12.25 2.52
CA VAL A 91 -12.02 -11.32 1.59
C VAL A 91 -12.36 -9.88 1.95
N LYS A 92 -13.65 -9.59 2.15
CA LYS A 92 -14.15 -8.23 2.43
C LYS A 92 -13.66 -7.73 3.79
N ILE A 93 -13.71 -8.58 4.82
CA ILE A 93 -13.21 -8.22 6.15
C ILE A 93 -11.69 -8.09 6.17
N THR A 94 -10.97 -8.93 5.44
CA THR A 94 -9.51 -8.82 5.26
C THR A 94 -9.13 -7.49 4.60
N PHE A 95 -9.85 -7.10 3.55
CA PHE A 95 -9.64 -5.80 2.90
C PHE A 95 -9.82 -4.65 3.89
N LEU A 96 -10.92 -4.62 4.65
CA LEU A 96 -11.15 -3.56 5.63
C LEU A 96 -10.09 -3.54 6.75
N TRP A 97 -9.68 -4.69 7.29
CA TRP A 97 -8.60 -4.76 8.28
C TRP A 97 -7.25 -4.34 7.71
N SER A 98 -6.96 -4.68 6.45
CA SER A 98 -5.75 -4.20 5.78
C SER A 98 -5.72 -2.67 5.71
N ARG A 99 -6.88 -2.04 5.46
CA ARG A 99 -7.05 -0.58 5.49
C ARG A 99 -6.84 -0.01 6.88
N VAL A 100 -7.49 -0.58 7.90
CA VAL A 100 -7.35 -0.14 9.30
C VAL A 100 -5.88 -0.17 9.76
N ILE A 101 -5.18 -1.27 9.50
CA ILE A 101 -3.76 -1.40 9.88
C ILE A 101 -2.88 -0.45 9.08
N ALA A 102 -3.03 -0.38 7.75
CA ALA A 102 -2.21 0.50 6.93
C ALA A 102 -2.40 1.98 7.29
N THR A 103 -3.66 2.42 7.37
CA THR A 103 -4.00 3.82 7.66
C THR A 103 -3.60 4.23 9.08
N SER A 104 -3.76 3.36 10.09
CA SER A 104 -3.32 3.67 11.45
C SER A 104 -1.81 3.90 11.54
N VAL A 105 -1.00 3.01 10.96
CA VAL A 105 0.46 3.16 10.92
C VAL A 105 0.86 4.41 10.12
N TYR A 106 0.17 4.67 9.00
CA TYR A 106 0.38 5.86 8.17
C TYR A 106 0.10 7.16 8.94
N ILE A 107 -1.06 7.25 9.60
CA ILE A 107 -1.46 8.41 10.43
C ILE A 107 -0.42 8.65 11.53
N LEU A 108 0.00 7.61 12.25
CA LEU A 108 1.01 7.74 13.31
C LEU A 108 2.33 8.30 12.77
N ASN A 109 2.82 7.77 11.64
CA ASN A 109 4.03 8.29 11.00
C ASN A 109 3.87 9.73 10.53
N ARG A 110 2.72 10.07 9.93
CA ARG A 110 2.42 11.40 9.41
C ARG A 110 2.37 12.43 10.52
N VAL A 111 1.61 12.17 11.58
CA VAL A 111 1.53 13.02 12.77
C VAL A 111 2.92 13.21 13.39
N TYR A 112 3.65 12.12 13.64
CA TYR A 112 5.01 12.20 14.16
C TYR A 112 5.91 13.06 13.27
N SER A 113 5.83 12.89 11.95
CA SER A 113 6.67 13.61 10.99
C SER A 113 6.34 15.09 10.91
N ILE A 114 5.05 15.46 10.93
CA ILE A 114 4.60 16.86 10.93
C ILE A 114 5.19 17.61 12.13
N TYR A 115 5.16 17.01 13.33
CA TYR A 115 5.64 17.68 14.55
C TYR A 115 7.16 17.62 14.75
N ASN A 116 7.89 16.74 14.06
CA ASN A 116 9.35 16.54 14.28
C ASN A 116 10.25 16.97 13.10
N ILE A 117 9.66 17.30 11.95
CA ILE A 117 10.37 17.82 10.77
C ILE A 117 10.08 19.32 10.70
N THR A 118 11.00 20.12 11.26
CA THR A 118 10.86 21.57 11.38
C THR A 118 11.84 22.35 10.49
N LYS A 119 12.44 21.67 9.49
CA LYS A 119 13.43 22.24 8.57
C LYS A 119 13.08 21.81 7.16
N ASP A 120 13.18 22.74 6.22
CA ASP A 120 12.86 22.50 4.81
C ASP A 120 13.73 21.38 4.20
N PRO A 121 13.13 20.47 3.39
CA PRO A 121 11.71 20.39 3.10
C PRO A 121 10.90 19.77 4.27
N GLN A 122 9.73 20.35 4.57
CA GLN A 122 8.87 19.97 5.70
C GLN A 122 7.40 19.92 5.31
N TRP A 123 6.60 19.19 6.07
CA TRP A 123 5.15 19.15 5.86
C TRP A 123 4.52 20.50 6.18
N ASN A 124 3.62 20.97 5.32
CA ASN A 124 2.86 22.20 5.53
C ASN A 124 1.50 21.93 6.22
N ASP A 125 0.75 22.97 6.53
CA ASP A 125 -0.56 22.83 7.21
C ASP A 125 -1.59 22.04 6.37
N ARG A 126 -1.53 22.11 5.05
CA ARG A 126 -2.41 21.33 4.16
C ARG A 126 -2.14 19.83 4.30
N SER A 127 -0.91 19.44 4.58
CA SER A 127 -0.54 18.07 4.93
C SER A 127 -1.38 17.51 6.08
N LEU A 128 -1.67 18.35 7.09
CA LEU A 128 -2.46 17.99 8.26
C LEU A 128 -3.97 18.00 7.96
N TYR A 129 -4.49 19.12 7.46
CA TYR A 129 -5.94 19.34 7.30
C TYR A 129 -6.54 18.61 6.10
N PHE A 130 -5.76 18.41 5.03
CA PHE A 130 -6.19 17.63 3.87
C PHE A 130 -5.70 16.18 3.96
N GLY A 131 -4.39 15.98 4.12
CA GLY A 131 -3.81 14.64 4.15
C GLY A 131 -4.24 13.85 5.38
N THR A 132 -3.67 14.19 6.54
CA THR A 132 -3.85 13.40 7.77
C THR A 132 -5.29 13.33 8.24
N TYR A 133 -6.06 14.41 8.13
CA TYR A 133 -7.48 14.39 8.47
C TYR A 133 -8.29 13.46 7.55
N GLY A 134 -8.02 13.48 6.24
CA GLY A 134 -8.64 12.55 5.30
C GLY A 134 -8.33 11.10 5.64
N ASP A 135 -7.06 10.81 5.97
CA ASP A 135 -6.64 9.47 6.41
C ASP A 135 -7.40 9.00 7.65
N VAL A 136 -7.63 9.89 8.63
CA VAL A 136 -8.40 9.59 9.85
C VAL A 136 -9.84 9.22 9.52
N LEU A 137 -10.50 9.95 8.60
CA LEU A 137 -11.85 9.60 8.17
C LEU A 137 -11.90 8.22 7.49
N TRP A 138 -10.91 7.92 6.64
CA TRP A 138 -10.78 6.62 5.98
C TRP A 138 -10.53 5.47 6.96
N PHE A 139 -9.68 5.70 7.96
CA PHE A 139 -9.45 4.78 9.07
C PHE A 139 -10.76 4.52 9.82
N LEU A 140 -11.48 5.57 10.22
CA LEU A 140 -12.71 5.45 11.01
C LEU A 140 -13.82 4.73 10.25
N GLY A 141 -14.01 5.01 8.96
CA GLY A 141 -15.02 4.31 8.17
C GLY A 141 -14.68 2.83 7.95
N SER A 142 -13.42 2.53 7.68
CA SER A 142 -12.96 1.13 7.56
C SER A 142 -13.10 0.39 8.88
N LEU A 143 -12.72 1.02 10.00
CA LEU A 143 -12.86 0.45 11.35
C LEU A 143 -14.33 0.24 11.71
N TYR A 144 -15.19 1.22 11.45
CA TYR A 144 -16.62 1.12 11.70
C TYR A 144 -17.24 -0.09 10.99
N HIS A 145 -16.97 -0.25 9.69
CA HIS A 145 -17.49 -1.38 8.94
C HIS A 145 -16.85 -2.72 9.34
N SER A 146 -15.56 -2.74 9.71
CA SER A 146 -14.91 -3.94 10.26
C SER A 146 -15.56 -4.39 11.57
N LEU A 147 -15.79 -3.48 12.51
CA LEU A 147 -16.33 -3.81 13.84
C LEU A 147 -17.80 -4.24 13.80
N ARG A 148 -18.55 -3.83 12.76
CA ARG A 148 -19.93 -4.25 12.55
C ARG A 148 -20.06 -5.57 11.78
N CYS A 149 -18.95 -6.11 11.29
CA CYS A 149 -18.96 -7.38 10.57
C CYS A 149 -19.20 -8.53 11.55
N GLN A 150 -20.29 -9.27 11.37
CA GLN A 150 -20.63 -10.43 12.20
C GLN A 150 -19.98 -11.71 11.68
N ASP A 151 -19.69 -11.76 10.37
CA ASP A 151 -19.05 -12.89 9.72
C ASP A 151 -17.59 -12.56 9.40
N TRP A 152 -16.71 -13.14 10.20
CA TRP A 152 -15.27 -12.93 10.07
C TRP A 152 -14.65 -13.83 9.00
N GLY A 153 -15.44 -14.75 8.44
CA GLY A 153 -14.96 -15.77 7.53
C GLY A 153 -14.01 -16.75 8.21
N TYR A 154 -14.19 -18.04 7.95
CA TYR A 154 -13.26 -19.05 8.42
C TYR A 154 -13.32 -20.26 7.48
N ALA A 155 -12.49 -20.22 6.43
CA ALA A 155 -12.19 -21.45 5.69
C ALA A 155 -10.95 -22.10 6.31
N ASN A 156 -10.97 -23.42 6.40
CA ASN A 156 -9.76 -24.18 6.70
C ASN A 156 -8.78 -24.02 5.53
N GLU A 157 -7.49 -23.99 5.84
CA GLU A 157 -6.44 -24.01 4.83
C GLU A 157 -6.50 -25.33 4.06
N ALA A 158 -6.99 -25.27 2.82
CA ALA A 158 -7.23 -26.45 1.99
C ALA A 158 -6.19 -26.63 0.88
N HIS A 159 -5.32 -25.64 0.63
CA HIS A 159 -4.48 -25.60 -0.57
C HIS A 159 -3.00 -25.46 -0.22
N LEU A 160 -2.42 -26.53 0.34
CA LEU A 160 -1.06 -26.64 0.87
C LEU A 160 0.04 -25.88 0.09
N ARG A 161 0.01 -25.89 -1.25
CA ARG A 161 1.08 -25.30 -2.07
C ARG A 161 0.92 -23.80 -2.33
N ILE A 162 -0.25 -23.33 -2.79
CA ILE A 162 -0.51 -21.89 -2.88
C ILE A 162 -0.44 -21.23 -1.49
N ASP A 163 -0.92 -21.92 -0.45
CA ASP A 163 -0.86 -21.44 0.93
C ASP A 163 0.60 -21.28 1.41
N LEU A 164 1.51 -22.17 0.99
CA LEU A 164 2.95 -22.01 1.26
C LEU A 164 3.52 -20.73 0.62
N HIS A 165 3.21 -20.46 -0.64
CA HIS A 165 3.68 -19.25 -1.33
C HIS A 165 3.11 -17.97 -0.73
N LEU A 166 1.85 -17.99 -0.28
CA LEU A 166 1.21 -16.88 0.45
C LEU A 166 1.86 -16.66 1.83
N ARG A 167 2.23 -17.71 2.55
CA ARG A 167 2.99 -17.59 3.81
C ARG A 167 4.37 -16.99 3.59
N MET A 168 5.08 -17.44 2.55
CA MET A 168 6.37 -16.86 2.18
C MET A 168 6.22 -15.39 1.77
N ASP A 169 5.19 -15.04 1.00
CA ASP A 169 4.85 -13.65 0.65
C ASP A 169 4.58 -12.82 1.91
N THR A 170 3.82 -13.35 2.87
CA THR A 170 3.55 -12.72 4.16
C THR A 170 4.84 -12.41 4.92
N LEU A 171 5.73 -13.39 5.07
CA LEU A 171 7.01 -13.21 5.77
C LEU A 171 7.89 -12.16 5.08
N LEU A 172 8.06 -12.25 3.76
CA LEU A 172 8.84 -11.29 2.98
C LEU A 172 8.27 -9.87 3.12
N THR A 173 6.95 -9.72 2.96
CA THR A 173 6.26 -8.44 3.09
C THR A 173 6.44 -7.86 4.49
N PHE A 174 6.26 -8.68 5.53
CA PHE A 174 6.38 -8.25 6.92
C PHE A 174 7.78 -7.75 7.24
N PHE A 175 8.82 -8.53 6.90
CA PHE A 175 10.20 -8.13 7.15
C PHE A 175 10.56 -6.86 6.39
N MET A 176 10.11 -6.73 5.14
CA MET A 176 10.36 -5.52 4.35
C MET A 176 9.66 -4.30 4.96
N ALA A 177 8.37 -4.43 5.32
CA ALA A 177 7.62 -3.38 6.00
C ALA A 177 8.31 -2.96 7.30
N LEU A 178 8.74 -3.92 8.12
CA LEU A 178 9.42 -3.66 9.38
C LEU A 178 10.75 -2.93 9.17
N MET A 179 11.57 -3.39 8.23
CA MET A 179 12.87 -2.76 7.91
C MET A 179 12.69 -1.33 7.41
N TYR A 180 11.72 -1.09 6.52
CA TYR A 180 11.42 0.24 5.99
C TYR A 180 10.81 1.16 7.07
N PHE A 181 10.05 0.61 8.01
CA PHE A 181 9.41 1.41 9.05
C PHE A 181 10.39 1.80 10.16
N VAL A 182 11.10 0.81 10.72
CA VAL A 182 11.96 0.97 11.90
C VAL A 182 13.33 1.53 11.52
N PHE A 183 13.91 1.05 10.42
CA PHE A 183 15.29 1.36 10.04
C PHE A 183 15.44 1.95 8.62
N PRO A 184 14.59 2.90 8.16
CA PRO A 184 14.64 3.40 6.78
C PRO A 184 16.00 3.97 6.40
N GLY A 185 16.63 4.70 7.33
CA GLY A 185 17.95 5.28 7.12
C GLY A 185 19.01 4.21 6.91
N HIS A 186 19.01 3.12 7.69
CA HIS A 186 20.01 2.05 7.55
C HIS A 186 19.83 1.28 6.24
N VAL A 187 18.57 1.01 5.87
CA VAL A 187 18.24 0.31 4.63
C VAL A 187 18.72 1.09 3.42
N PHE A 188 18.48 2.39 3.36
CA PHE A 188 18.77 3.20 2.17
C PHE A 188 20.12 3.93 2.21
N LYS A 189 20.84 3.93 3.34
CA LYS A 189 22.14 4.62 3.49
C LYS A 189 23.16 4.23 2.43
N ILE A 190 23.21 2.96 2.06
CA ILE A 190 24.16 2.46 1.05
C ILE A 190 23.58 2.46 -0.35
N GLN A 191 22.26 2.60 -0.50
CA GLN A 191 21.56 2.55 -1.79
C GLN A 191 21.52 3.91 -2.50
N VAL A 192 21.81 4.98 -1.77
CA VAL A 192 21.70 6.35 -2.22
C VAL A 192 23.06 7.03 -2.09
N ASP A 193 23.54 7.68 -3.15
CA ASP A 193 24.83 8.39 -3.15
C ASP A 193 24.76 9.76 -2.44
N GLY A 194 23.55 10.23 -2.13
CA GLY A 194 23.26 11.46 -1.41
C GLY A 194 22.82 11.28 0.05
N LYS A 195 22.51 12.40 0.71
CA LYS A 195 22.00 12.40 2.09
C LYS A 195 20.47 12.30 2.12
N LEU A 196 19.95 11.33 2.86
CA LEU A 196 18.53 11.23 3.15
C LEU A 196 18.13 12.19 4.28
N GLY A 197 17.40 13.24 3.91
CA GLY A 197 16.73 14.14 4.85
C GLY A 197 15.59 13.46 5.64
N LYS A 198 15.09 14.12 6.68
CA LYS A 198 14.02 13.56 7.53
C LYS A 198 12.72 13.29 6.75
N LEU A 199 12.39 14.14 5.77
CA LEU A 199 11.20 13.96 4.93
C LEU A 199 11.29 12.69 4.09
N HIS A 200 12.43 12.40 3.46
CA HIS A 200 12.68 11.11 2.79
C HIS A 200 12.39 9.91 3.69
N LEU A 201 12.89 9.95 4.93
CA LEU A 201 12.67 8.87 5.89
C LEU A 201 11.19 8.74 6.28
N SER A 202 10.44 9.84 6.35
CA SER A 202 8.99 9.81 6.54
C SER A 202 8.27 9.16 5.35
N LEU A 203 8.68 9.48 4.11
CA LEU A 203 8.11 8.87 2.90
C LEU A 203 8.40 7.36 2.79
N ILE A 204 9.60 6.91 3.17
CA ILE A 204 9.90 5.47 3.21
C ILE A 204 8.99 4.75 4.23
N ARG A 205 8.73 5.37 5.39
CA ARG A 205 7.79 4.84 6.38
C ARG A 205 6.34 4.84 5.89
N ASN A 206 5.96 5.79 5.03
CA ASN A 206 4.66 5.79 4.37
C ASN A 206 4.48 4.57 3.46
N VAL A 207 5.52 4.21 2.70
CA VAL A 207 5.54 2.96 1.91
C VAL A 207 5.33 1.76 2.85
N ALA A 208 6.08 1.71 3.94
CA ALA A 208 6.01 0.63 4.92
C ALA A 208 4.62 0.45 5.55
N ALA A 209 3.92 1.54 5.83
CA ALA A 209 2.58 1.50 6.40
C ALA A 209 1.61 0.69 5.53
N PHE A 210 1.63 0.90 4.21
CA PHE A 210 0.77 0.15 3.30
C PHE A 210 1.32 -1.25 2.98
N LEU A 211 2.63 -1.48 3.13
CA LEU A 211 3.17 -2.84 3.13
C LEU A 211 2.60 -3.68 4.27
N PHE A 212 2.45 -3.14 5.48
CA PHE A 212 1.75 -3.83 6.57
C PHE A 212 0.30 -4.19 6.19
N GLY A 213 -0.41 -3.29 5.51
CA GLY A 213 -1.73 -3.62 4.94
C GLY A 213 -1.69 -4.81 3.98
N THR A 214 -0.77 -4.80 3.01
CA THR A 214 -0.61 -5.94 2.08
C THR A 214 -0.21 -7.24 2.79
N CYS A 215 0.52 -7.14 3.91
CA CYS A 215 0.88 -8.28 4.74
C CYS A 215 -0.36 -8.92 5.38
N ILE A 216 -1.32 -8.11 5.86
CA ILE A 216 -2.59 -8.62 6.39
C ILE A 216 -3.36 -9.37 5.29
N ILE A 217 -3.41 -8.82 4.07
CA ILE A 217 -4.08 -9.50 2.95
C ILE A 217 -3.41 -10.84 2.67
N SER A 218 -2.08 -10.85 2.53
CA SER A 218 -1.31 -12.07 2.26
C SER A 218 -1.50 -13.15 3.34
N ALA A 219 -1.47 -12.74 4.61
CA ALA A 219 -1.62 -13.64 5.75
C ALA A 219 -3.02 -14.25 5.79
N SER A 220 -4.05 -13.45 5.53
CA SER A 220 -5.44 -13.91 5.51
C SER A 220 -5.79 -14.67 4.24
N ALA A 221 -5.09 -14.44 3.12
CA ALA A 221 -5.36 -15.10 1.85
C ALA A 221 -5.22 -16.63 1.93
N THR A 222 -4.42 -17.18 2.84
CA THR A 222 -4.36 -18.64 3.06
C THR A 222 -5.70 -19.22 3.50
N ARG A 223 -6.57 -18.38 4.08
CA ARG A 223 -7.90 -18.73 4.59
C ARG A 223 -9.04 -18.33 3.66
N PHE A 224 -8.76 -17.81 2.47
CA PHE A 224 -9.81 -17.61 1.48
C PHE A 224 -10.35 -18.97 1.03
N SER A 225 -11.67 -19.09 0.99
CA SER A 225 -12.38 -20.27 0.49
C SER A 225 -12.22 -20.43 -1.02
N SER A 226 -12.21 -19.31 -1.75
CA SER A 226 -12.02 -19.30 -3.20
C SER A 226 -10.54 -19.37 -3.57
N GLN A 227 -10.18 -20.38 -4.34
CA GLN A 227 -8.85 -20.48 -4.94
C GLN A 227 -8.58 -19.32 -5.91
N ASP A 228 -9.62 -18.83 -6.61
CA ASP A 228 -9.49 -17.70 -7.53
C ASP A 228 -9.07 -16.43 -6.80
N ASP A 229 -9.64 -16.14 -5.62
CA ASP A 229 -9.27 -14.96 -4.83
C ASP A 229 -7.80 -15.03 -4.35
N LYS A 230 -7.32 -16.24 -4.01
CA LYS A 230 -5.89 -16.46 -3.70
C LYS A 230 -5.01 -16.19 -4.91
N MET A 231 -5.39 -16.71 -6.08
CA MET A 231 -4.66 -16.51 -7.33
C MET A 231 -4.68 -15.04 -7.78
N THR A 232 -5.80 -14.33 -7.58
CA THR A 232 -5.93 -12.89 -7.84
C THR A 232 -4.91 -12.09 -7.04
N PHE A 233 -4.73 -12.40 -5.75
CA PHE A 233 -3.72 -11.71 -4.94
C PHE A 233 -2.29 -11.95 -5.45
N LEU A 234 -1.94 -13.20 -5.81
CA LEU A 234 -0.63 -13.50 -6.39
C LEU A 234 -0.42 -12.83 -7.75
N ALA A 235 -1.45 -12.80 -8.61
CA ALA A 235 -1.41 -12.12 -9.90
C ALA A 235 -1.17 -10.61 -9.73
N LEU A 236 -1.83 -9.98 -8.76
CA LEU A 236 -1.60 -8.57 -8.43
C LEU A 236 -0.19 -8.31 -7.91
N ARG A 237 0.35 -9.23 -7.10
CA ARG A 237 1.73 -9.14 -6.65
C ARG A 237 2.70 -9.17 -7.83
N ILE A 238 2.47 -10.07 -8.79
CA ILE A 238 3.28 -10.15 -10.02
C ILE A 238 3.18 -8.84 -10.81
N LEU A 239 1.96 -8.36 -11.07
CA LEU A 239 1.71 -7.17 -11.87
C LEU A 239 2.37 -5.93 -11.26
N VAL A 240 2.06 -5.63 -9.99
CA VAL A 240 2.53 -4.39 -9.36
C VAL A 240 4.03 -4.45 -9.08
N ASN A 241 4.57 -5.58 -8.61
CA ASN A 241 6.01 -5.68 -8.41
C ASN A 241 6.78 -5.59 -9.74
N SER A 242 6.23 -6.10 -10.84
CA SER A 242 6.84 -5.92 -12.16
C SER A 242 6.90 -4.44 -12.54
N CYS A 243 5.81 -3.68 -12.31
CA CYS A 243 5.82 -2.22 -12.50
C CYS A 243 6.85 -1.52 -11.59
N ILE A 244 6.94 -1.91 -10.31
CA ILE A 244 7.93 -1.38 -9.38
C ILE A 244 9.35 -1.67 -9.87
N ILE A 245 9.65 -2.89 -10.32
CA ILE A 245 10.97 -3.26 -10.85
C ILE A 245 11.29 -2.42 -12.08
N THR A 246 10.36 -2.28 -13.03
CA THR A 246 10.55 -1.41 -14.20
C THR A 246 10.84 0.03 -13.79
N PHE A 247 10.08 0.57 -12.83
CA PHE A 247 10.30 1.90 -12.29
C PHE A 247 11.67 2.04 -11.60
N GLN A 248 12.09 1.05 -10.81
CA GLN A 248 13.39 1.03 -10.14
C GLN A 248 14.55 0.93 -11.12
N LEU A 249 14.40 0.17 -12.21
CA LEU A 249 15.38 0.11 -13.29
C LEU A 249 15.50 1.46 -14.00
N ILE A 250 14.37 2.11 -14.29
CA ILE A 250 14.37 3.46 -14.87
C ILE A 250 15.10 4.43 -13.93
N ALA A 251 14.80 4.40 -12.63
CA ALA A 251 15.48 5.22 -11.65
C ALA A 251 16.99 4.92 -11.60
N GLN A 252 17.40 3.66 -11.58
CA GLN A 252 18.80 3.26 -11.53
C GLN A 252 19.62 3.75 -12.74
N PHE A 253 19.06 3.67 -13.94
CA PHE A 253 19.80 3.94 -15.18
C PHE A 253 19.66 5.38 -15.68
N PHE A 254 18.56 6.07 -15.34
CA PHE A 254 18.26 7.40 -15.87
C PHE A 254 18.25 8.49 -14.78
N GLN A 255 18.36 8.15 -13.49
CA GLN A 255 18.43 9.12 -12.40
C GLN A 255 19.73 8.95 -11.61
N SER A 256 20.40 10.06 -11.33
CA SER A 256 21.74 10.08 -10.74
C SER A 256 21.90 9.76 -9.22
N PRO A 257 20.86 9.68 -8.35
CA PRO A 257 21.14 9.54 -6.92
C PRO A 257 21.38 8.11 -6.42
N TRP A 258 21.35 7.10 -7.30
CA TRP A 258 21.29 5.69 -6.90
C TRP A 258 22.62 4.96 -7.07
N SER A 259 23.10 4.38 -5.97
CA SER A 259 24.31 3.56 -5.99
C SER A 259 24.03 2.18 -6.62
N ILE A 260 25.08 1.42 -6.92
CA ILE A 260 24.93 0.04 -7.40
C ILE A 260 24.22 -0.87 -6.36
N TYR A 261 24.26 -0.52 -5.08
CA TYR A 261 23.58 -1.29 -4.03
C TYR A 261 22.06 -1.20 -4.11
N HIS A 262 21.50 -0.17 -4.74
CA HIS A 262 20.07 -0.11 -5.00
C HIS A 262 19.59 -1.27 -5.90
N VAL A 263 20.42 -1.73 -6.84
CA VAL A 263 20.13 -2.93 -7.64
C VAL A 263 19.98 -4.16 -6.75
N TYR A 264 20.95 -4.41 -5.87
CA TYR A 264 20.96 -5.62 -5.04
C TYR A 264 19.89 -5.59 -3.95
N PHE A 265 19.67 -4.46 -3.28
CA PHE A 265 18.76 -4.39 -2.14
C PHE A 265 17.32 -4.06 -2.50
N SER A 266 17.08 -3.27 -3.55
CA SER A 266 15.71 -2.92 -3.97
C SER A 266 15.24 -3.79 -5.14
N ILE A 267 15.98 -3.82 -6.25
CA ILE A 267 15.52 -4.48 -7.49
C ILE A 267 15.50 -6.00 -7.32
N VAL A 268 16.60 -6.60 -6.86
CA VAL A 268 16.69 -8.06 -6.69
C VAL A 268 15.71 -8.55 -5.62
N THR A 269 15.57 -7.84 -4.50
CA THR A 269 14.57 -8.18 -3.47
C THR A 269 13.16 -8.17 -4.02
N THR A 270 12.79 -7.13 -4.78
CA THR A 270 11.48 -7.05 -5.42
C THR A 270 11.30 -8.16 -6.46
N ALA A 271 12.34 -8.51 -7.21
CA ALA A 271 12.32 -9.61 -8.18
C ALA A 271 12.13 -10.98 -7.52
N VAL A 272 12.83 -11.27 -6.43
CA VAL A 272 12.64 -12.52 -5.65
C VAL A 272 11.21 -12.61 -5.14
N TRP A 273 10.67 -11.48 -4.67
CA TRP A 273 9.29 -11.40 -4.23
C TRP A 273 8.30 -11.68 -5.37
N THR A 274 8.50 -11.08 -6.55
CA THR A 274 7.74 -11.38 -7.77
C THR A 274 7.82 -12.85 -8.18
N LEU A 275 9.01 -13.45 -8.10
CA LEU A 275 9.24 -14.85 -8.45
C LEU A 275 8.48 -15.80 -7.51
N ASN A 276 8.47 -15.53 -6.20
CA ASN A 276 7.67 -16.31 -5.26
C ASN A 276 6.18 -16.30 -5.65
N ALA A 277 5.63 -15.12 -5.98
CA ALA A 277 4.24 -15.00 -6.40
C ALA A 277 3.98 -15.72 -7.74
N GLY A 278 4.91 -15.60 -8.70
CA GLY A 278 4.87 -16.28 -9.98
C GLY A 278 4.86 -17.80 -9.85
N LEU A 279 5.71 -18.36 -8.99
CA LEU A 279 5.76 -19.80 -8.74
C LEU A 279 4.44 -20.32 -8.13
N GLY A 280 3.89 -19.60 -7.15
CA GLY A 280 2.59 -19.94 -6.57
C GLY A 280 1.45 -19.91 -7.60
N TYR A 281 1.41 -18.85 -8.43
CA TYR A 281 0.40 -18.70 -9.47
C TYR A 281 0.49 -19.80 -10.54
N MET A 282 1.69 -20.04 -11.09
CA MET A 282 1.91 -21.06 -12.12
C MET A 282 1.59 -22.47 -11.61
N HIS A 283 1.83 -22.74 -10.33
CA HIS A 283 1.52 -24.03 -9.74
C HIS A 283 0.04 -24.37 -9.86
N GLU A 284 -0.82 -23.42 -9.47
CA GLU A 284 -2.26 -23.61 -9.49
C GLU A 284 -2.82 -23.65 -10.92
N VAL A 285 -2.33 -22.81 -11.83
CA VAL A 285 -2.71 -22.90 -13.26
C VAL A 285 -2.40 -24.29 -13.82
N LYS A 286 -1.24 -24.86 -13.49
CA LYS A 286 -0.86 -26.20 -13.94
C LYS A 286 -1.76 -27.29 -13.36
N LYS A 287 -2.18 -27.15 -12.10
CA LYS A 287 -3.11 -28.08 -11.45
C LYS A 287 -4.49 -28.03 -12.12
N LEU A 288 -5.06 -26.84 -12.29
CA LEU A 288 -6.36 -26.64 -12.94
C LEU A 288 -6.41 -27.18 -14.37
N ASN A 289 -5.29 -27.09 -15.11
CA ASN A 289 -5.21 -27.63 -16.46
C ASN A 289 -5.11 -29.16 -16.50
N LYS A 290 -4.57 -29.80 -15.45
CA LYS A 290 -4.57 -31.27 -15.35
C LYS A 290 -5.97 -31.80 -15.03
N ASP A 291 -6.66 -31.15 -14.09
CA ASP A 291 -8.00 -31.54 -13.64
C ASP A 291 -9.08 -31.35 -14.74
N LYS A 292 -8.76 -30.63 -15.84
CA LYS A 292 -9.63 -30.50 -17.04
C LYS A 292 -9.41 -31.56 -18.11
N VAL A 293 -8.33 -32.33 -18.02
CA VAL A 293 -7.93 -33.34 -19.02
C VAL A 293 -8.27 -34.76 -18.55
N GLU A 294 -8.59 -34.93 -17.25
CA GLU A 294 -9.15 -36.14 -16.64
C GLU A 294 -10.68 -36.06 -16.55
#